data_AF-A0A0T6A2V1-F1
#
_entry.id   AF-A0A0T6A2V1-F1
#
_cell.length_a   1.000
_cell.length_b   1.000
_cell.length_c   1.000
_cell.angle_alpha   90.00
_cell.angle_beta   90.00
_cell.angle_gamma   90.00
#
_symmetry.space_group_name_H-M   'P 1'
#
loop_
_entity.id
_entity.type
_entity.pdbx_description
1 polymer ?
#
loop_
_entity_poly.entity_id
_entity_poly.type
_entity_poly.pdbx_seq_one_letter_code
_entity_poly.pdbx_strand_id
1 'polypeptide(L)'
;MITWSVVLSVVGLAGTAALVARLKSRWPAWGPERYWVLGLAALLPAWLMAFLATTGPPGGEGPNKPLFIITSALPLLGIIVTDALLRHWRAGGRAPGPIGSWFLGIAAVLPGWGITLITLALKKNS
;
A
#
# COMPACT_ATOMS: atom_id res chain seq x y z
N MET A 1 -9.18 -16.19 -0.26
CA MET A 1 -8.91 -14.82 0.24
C MET A 1 -7.62 -14.24 -0.33
N ILE A 2 -6.51 -15.00 -0.38
CA ILE A 2 -5.25 -14.58 -1.05
C ILE A 2 -5.50 -14.16 -2.52
N THR A 3 -6.20 -14.97 -3.31
CA THR A 3 -6.51 -14.69 -4.72
C THR A 3 -7.26 -13.37 -4.92
N TRP A 4 -8.25 -13.08 -4.06
CA TRP A 4 -9.03 -11.84 -4.13
C TRP A 4 -8.21 -10.61 -3.73
N SER A 5 -7.29 -10.73 -2.75
CA SER A 5 -6.38 -9.64 -2.40
C SER A 5 -5.40 -9.36 -3.54
N VAL A 6 -4.86 -10.38 -4.20
CA VAL A 6 -3.99 -10.23 -5.38
C VAL A 6 -4.73 -9.57 -6.55
N VAL A 7 -5.96 -10.00 -6.84
CA VAL A 7 -6.78 -9.38 -7.89
C VAL A 7 -7.06 -7.92 -7.57
N LEU A 8 -7.41 -7.59 -6.32
CA LEU A 8 -7.62 -6.19 -5.89
C LEU A 8 -6.34 -5.36 -5.99
N SER A 9 -5.18 -5.92 -5.65
CA SER A 9 -3.88 -5.23 -5.84
C SER A 9 -3.63 -4.93 -7.32
N VAL A 10 -3.84 -5.92 -8.19
CA VAL A 10 -3.61 -5.77 -9.64
C VAL A 10 -4.58 -4.76 -10.25
N VAL A 11 -5.86 -4.81 -9.88
CA VAL A 11 -6.88 -3.86 -10.36
C VAL A 11 -6.64 -2.46 -9.80
N GLY A 12 -6.28 -2.34 -8.53
CA GLY A 12 -5.92 -1.06 -7.90
C GLY A 12 -4.68 -0.43 -8.52
N LEU A 13 -3.63 -1.23 -8.76
CA LEU A 13 -2.41 -0.82 -9.47
C LEU A 13 -2.72 -0.41 -10.91
N ALA A 14 -3.45 -1.22 -11.68
CA ALA A 14 -3.78 -0.92 -13.06
C ALA A 14 -4.67 0.32 -13.18
N GLY A 15 -5.66 0.46 -12.30
CA GLY A 15 -6.58 1.59 -12.26
C GLY A 15 -5.87 2.90 -11.90
N THR A 16 -5.04 2.89 -10.85
CA THR A 16 -4.27 4.08 -10.45
C THR A 16 -3.13 4.38 -11.42
N ALA A 17 -2.48 3.39 -12.03
CA ALA A 17 -1.49 3.61 -13.08
C ALA A 17 -2.13 4.26 -14.33
N ALA A 18 -3.30 3.77 -14.75
CA ALA A 18 -4.06 4.37 -15.85
C ALA A 18 -4.53 5.80 -15.52
N LEU A 19 -4.93 6.04 -14.28
CA LEU A 19 -5.34 7.36 -13.80
C LEU A 19 -4.16 8.33 -13.74
N VAL A 20 -3.00 7.90 -13.25
CA VAL A 20 -1.75 8.68 -13.25
C VAL A 20 -1.27 8.96 -14.67
N ALA A 21 -1.34 7.99 -15.58
CA ALA A 21 -1.01 8.20 -16.99
C ALA A 21 -1.93 9.24 -17.65
N ARG A 22 -3.24 9.17 -17.39
CA ARG A 22 -4.22 10.17 -17.87
C ARG A 22 -4.03 11.54 -17.22
N LEU A 23 -3.76 11.60 -15.92
CA LEU A 23 -3.54 12.85 -15.17
C LEU A 23 -2.23 13.52 -15.59
N LYS A 24 -1.16 12.76 -15.77
CA LYS A 24 0.12 13.25 -16.31
C LYS A 24 -0.08 13.91 -17.68
N SER A 25 -0.92 13.32 -18.53
CA SER A 25 -1.21 13.85 -19.87
C SER A 25 -2.11 15.08 -19.88
N ARG A 26 -2.98 15.27 -18.87
CA ARG A 26 -3.93 16.39 -18.85
C ARG A 26 -3.55 17.53 -17.90
N TRP A 27 -2.80 17.27 -16.82
CA TRP A 27 -2.53 18.22 -15.74
C TRP A 27 -1.10 18.05 -15.17
N PRO A 28 -0.07 18.57 -15.87
CA PRO A 28 1.33 18.50 -15.41
C PRO A 28 1.61 19.32 -14.13
N ALA A 29 0.70 20.20 -13.72
CA ALA A 29 0.86 21.11 -12.56
C ALA A 29 0.45 20.51 -11.19
N TRP A 30 0.06 19.24 -11.11
CA TRP A 30 -0.29 18.63 -9.82
C TRP A 30 0.96 18.39 -8.95
N GLY A 31 0.83 18.73 -7.66
CA GLY A 31 1.90 18.52 -6.69
C GLY A 31 2.21 17.02 -6.45
N PRO A 32 3.48 16.65 -6.20
CA PRO A 32 3.92 15.26 -6.00
C PRO A 32 3.15 14.46 -4.94
N GLU A 33 2.63 15.12 -3.90
CA GLU A 33 1.75 14.53 -2.88
C GLU A 33 0.55 13.78 -3.46
N ARG A 34 -0.12 14.34 -4.48
CA ARG A 34 -1.33 13.74 -5.05
C ARG A 34 -1.01 12.42 -5.76
N TYR A 35 0.14 12.35 -6.42
CA TYR A 35 0.62 11.14 -7.07
C TYR A 35 1.05 10.07 -6.06
N TRP A 36 1.62 10.48 -4.91
CA TRP A 36 1.92 9.60 -3.79
C TRP A 36 0.66 9.02 -3.15
N VAL A 37 -0.37 9.85 -2.90
CA VAL A 37 -1.68 9.38 -2.39
C VAL A 37 -2.33 8.40 -3.37
N LEU A 38 -2.20 8.62 -4.69
CA LEU A 38 -2.70 7.68 -5.70
C LEU A 38 -1.97 6.32 -5.64
N GLY A 39 -0.66 6.32 -5.38
CA GLY A 39 0.10 5.08 -5.18
C GLY A 39 -0.34 4.32 -3.93
N LEU A 40 -0.64 5.05 -2.86
CA LEU A 40 -1.23 4.48 -1.65
C LEU A 40 -2.62 3.88 -1.90
N ALA A 41 -3.50 4.64 -2.53
CA ALA A 41 -4.87 4.21 -2.85
C ALA A 41 -4.90 2.94 -3.75
N ALA A 42 -3.83 2.67 -4.48
CA ALA A 42 -3.68 1.46 -5.30
C ALA A 42 -3.59 0.19 -4.44
N LEU A 43 -2.81 0.23 -3.36
CA LEU A 43 -2.43 -0.94 -2.58
C LEU A 43 -3.14 -1.03 -1.23
N LEU A 44 -3.56 0.11 -0.67
CA LEU A 44 -4.21 0.20 0.63
C LEU A 44 -5.49 -0.66 0.74
N PRO A 45 -6.41 -0.68 -0.25
CA PRO A 45 -7.61 -1.50 -0.18
C PRO A 45 -7.30 -3.00 -0.20
N ALA A 46 -6.31 -3.40 -0.99
CA ALA A 46 -5.90 -4.79 -1.11
C ALA A 46 -5.20 -5.30 0.14
N TRP A 47 -4.37 -4.45 0.76
CA TRP A 47 -3.79 -4.70 2.08
C TRP A 47 -4.86 -4.81 3.17
N LEU A 48 -5.82 -3.88 3.21
CA LEU A 48 -6.91 -3.90 4.19
C LEU A 48 -7.73 -5.20 4.11
N MET A 49 -8.03 -5.66 2.90
CA MET A 49 -8.73 -6.93 2.69
C MET A 49 -7.90 -8.15 3.12
N ALA A 50 -6.58 -8.16 2.88
CA ALA A 50 -5.71 -9.21 3.39
C ALA A 50 -5.62 -9.20 4.91
N PHE A 51 -5.55 -8.00 5.52
CA PHE A 51 -5.52 -7.82 6.96
C PHE A 51 -6.81 -8.31 7.62
N LEU A 52 -7.98 -7.93 7.10
CA LEU A 52 -9.28 -8.42 7.57
C LEU A 52 -9.45 -9.94 7.38
N ALA A 53 -8.76 -10.54 6.41
CA ALA A 53 -8.75 -11.99 6.27
C ALA A 53 -7.99 -12.70 7.40
N THR A 54 -7.05 -12.03 8.06
CA THR A 54 -6.28 -12.61 9.18
C THR A 54 -7.07 -12.67 10.48
N THR A 55 -8.03 -11.76 10.70
CA THR A 55 -8.83 -11.67 11.94
C THR A 55 -9.80 -12.83 12.16
N GLY A 56 -10.11 -13.63 11.13
CA GLY A 56 -11.05 -14.76 11.26
C GLY A 56 -12.49 -14.32 11.52
N PRO A 57 -13.46 -15.25 11.50
CA PRO A 57 -14.85 -14.95 11.84
C PRO A 57 -15.01 -14.60 13.33
N PRO A 58 -15.98 -13.74 13.69
CA PRO A 58 -16.25 -13.40 15.08
C PRO A 58 -16.58 -14.68 15.87
N GLY A 59 -15.80 -14.97 16.92
CA GLY A 59 -15.95 -16.15 17.79
C GLY A 59 -14.91 -17.27 17.62
N GLY A 60 -13.96 -17.14 16.68
CA GLY A 60 -12.83 -18.09 16.55
C GLY A 60 -11.63 -17.79 17.46
N GLU A 61 -10.63 -18.68 17.46
CA GLU A 61 -9.34 -18.45 18.12
C GLU A 61 -8.75 -17.10 17.67
N GLY A 62 -8.51 -16.21 18.64
CA GLY A 62 -8.05 -14.85 18.38
C GLY A 62 -6.73 -14.85 17.59
N PRO A 63 -6.53 -13.90 16.67
CA PRO A 63 -5.33 -13.85 15.86
C PRO A 63 -4.08 -13.77 16.74
N ASN A 64 -2.98 -14.37 16.28
CA ASN A 64 -1.68 -14.25 16.93
C ASN A 64 -1.33 -12.77 17.14
N LYS A 65 -1.47 -12.28 18.38
CA LYS A 65 -1.30 -10.88 18.78
C LYS A 65 -0.04 -10.21 18.21
N PRO A 66 1.16 -10.81 18.25
CA PRO A 66 2.36 -10.16 17.72
C PRO A 66 2.32 -9.98 16.19
N LEU A 67 1.87 -10.98 15.44
CA LEU A 67 1.74 -10.92 13.98
C LEU A 67 0.68 -9.89 13.55
N PHE A 68 -0.40 -9.76 14.32
CA PHE A 68 -1.45 -8.76 14.08
C PHE A 68 -0.94 -7.31 14.28
N ILE A 69 -0.11 -7.08 15.30
CA ILE A 69 0.49 -5.77 15.54
C ILE A 69 1.49 -5.43 14.43
N ILE A 70 2.34 -6.39 14.03
CA ILE A 70 3.35 -6.18 12.99
C ILE A 70 2.69 -5.88 11.63
N THR A 71 1.64 -6.63 11.27
CA THR A 71 0.93 -6.45 9.99
C THR A 71 0.17 -5.12 9.91
N SER A 72 -0.29 -4.56 11.04
CA SER A 72 -0.91 -3.23 11.10
C SER A 72 0.09 -2.08 11.18
N ALA A 73 1.23 -2.27 11.87
CA ALA A 73 2.23 -1.24 12.08
C ALA A 73 3.14 -1.00 10.86
N LEU A 74 3.52 -2.06 10.12
CA LEU A 74 4.43 -1.92 8.98
C LEU A 74 3.93 -0.98 7.86
N PRO A 75 2.67 -1.09 7.40
CA PRO A 75 2.15 -0.19 6.38
C PRO A 75 2.11 1.25 6.87
N LEU A 76 1.76 1.48 8.15
CA LEU A 76 1.75 2.81 8.74
C LEU A 76 3.16 3.40 8.81
N LEU A 77 4.15 2.61 9.23
CA LEU A 77 5.55 3.02 9.21
C LEU A 77 6.03 3.33 7.78
N GLY A 78 5.67 2.50 6.81
CA GLY A 78 5.96 2.76 5.40
C GLY A 78 5.34 4.05 4.90
N ILE A 79 4.09 4.35 5.28
CA ILE A 79 3.42 5.61 4.95
C ILE A 79 4.18 6.80 5.55
N ILE A 80 4.51 6.75 6.84
CA ILE A 80 5.20 7.85 7.53
C ILE A 80 6.59 8.09 6.92
N VAL A 81 7.35 7.02 6.68
CA VAL A 81 8.71 7.13 6.12
C VAL A 81 8.68 7.66 4.69
N THR A 82 7.75 7.19 3.86
CA THR A 82 7.66 7.63 2.46
C THR A 82 7.10 9.05 2.33
N ASP A 83 6.19 9.47 3.22
CA ASP A 83 5.76 10.87 3.33
C ASP A 83 6.91 11.77 3.78
N ALA A 84 7.65 11.37 4.82
CA ALA A 84 8.81 12.12 5.31
C ALA A 84 9.90 12.25 4.25
N LEU A 85 10.17 11.18 3.49
CA LEU A 85 11.14 11.19 2.40
C LEU A 85 10.68 12.11 1.26
N LEU A 86 9.39 12.08 0.91
CA LEU A 86 8.80 12.97 -0.10
C LEU A 86 8.92 14.45 0.30
N ARG A 87 8.64 14.77 1.57
CA ARG A 87 8.80 16.12 2.14
C ARG A 87 10.27 16.55 2.12
N HIS A 88 11.18 15.67 2.51
CA HIS A 88 12.62 15.94 2.50
C HIS A 88 13.14 16.24 1.08
N TRP A 89 12.73 15.44 0.09
CA TRP A 89 13.12 15.66 -1.31
C TRP A 89 12.53 16.94 -1.91
N ARG A 90 11.31 17.31 -1.50
CA ARG A 90 10.73 18.61 -1.85
C ARG A 90 11.50 19.78 -1.26
N ALA A 91 11.83 19.71 0.03
CA ALA A 91 12.60 20.76 0.70
C ALA A 91 13.98 20.96 0.05
N GLY A 92 14.58 19.89 -0.48
CA GLY A 92 15.83 19.94 -1.24
C GLY A 92 15.70 20.24 -2.74
N GLY A 93 14.51 20.57 -3.25
CA GLY A 93 14.28 20.87 -4.68
C GLY A 93 14.42 19.67 -5.63
N ARG A 94 14.59 18.45 -5.12
CA ARG A 94 14.69 17.19 -5.89
C ARG A 94 13.41 16.37 -5.83
N ALA A 95 12.26 17.04 -5.88
CA ALA A 95 10.99 16.34 -5.82
C ALA A 95 10.91 15.32 -6.97
N PRO A 96 10.60 14.04 -6.68
CA PRO A 96 10.51 13.02 -7.71
C PRO A 96 9.37 13.37 -8.65
N GLY A 97 9.54 13.06 -9.94
CA GLY A 97 8.49 13.25 -10.92
C GLY A 97 7.23 12.44 -10.58
N PRO A 98 6.10 12.68 -11.28
CA PRO A 98 4.79 12.08 -10.98
C PRO A 98 4.81 10.55 -10.79
N ILE A 99 5.61 9.86 -11.61
CA ILE A 99 5.76 8.40 -11.56
C ILE A 99 6.59 7.97 -10.33
N GLY A 100 7.64 8.72 -9.98
CA GLY A 100 8.47 8.43 -8.81
C GLY A 100 7.71 8.60 -7.50
N SER A 101 6.88 9.63 -7.37
CA SER A 101 6.00 9.81 -6.21
C SER A 101 4.97 8.70 -6.08
N TRP A 102 4.41 8.24 -7.20
CA TRP A 102 3.48 7.11 -7.24
C TRP A 102 4.14 5.80 -6.79
N PHE A 103 5.35 5.51 -7.28
CA PHE A 103 6.13 4.36 -6.81
C PHE A 103 6.46 4.44 -5.32
N LEU A 104 6.73 5.63 -4.80
CA LEU A 104 6.97 5.85 -3.37
C LEU A 104 5.74 5.49 -2.52
N GLY A 105 4.54 5.83 -2.98
CA GLY A 105 3.28 5.44 -2.31
C GLY A 105 3.04 3.94 -2.32
N ILE A 106 3.41 3.26 -3.41
CA ILE A 106 3.33 1.80 -3.52
C ILE A 106 4.35 1.12 -2.61
N ALA A 107 5.60 1.62 -2.61
CA ALA A 107 6.69 1.11 -1.79
C ALA A 107 6.39 1.23 -0.28
N ALA A 108 5.55 2.17 0.12
CA ALA A 108 5.08 2.31 1.50
C ALA A 108 4.28 1.09 1.99
N VAL A 109 3.43 0.53 1.12
CA VAL A 109 2.46 -0.51 1.49
C VAL A 109 2.96 -1.91 1.14
N LEU A 110 3.87 -2.02 0.17
CA LEU A 110 4.46 -3.28 -0.30
C LEU A 110 5.02 -4.17 0.83
N PRO A 111 5.83 -3.64 1.78
CA PRO A 111 6.39 -4.44 2.88
C PRO A 111 5.30 -4.99 3.79
N GLY A 112 4.32 -4.15 4.16
CA GLY A 112 3.18 -4.55 4.97
C GLY A 112 2.34 -5.64 4.28
N TRP A 113 2.05 -5.46 2.99
CA TRP A 113 1.32 -6.45 2.19
C TRP A 113 2.07 -7.79 2.09
N GLY A 114 3.38 -7.77 1.87
CA GLY A 114 4.22 -8.97 1.83
C GLY A 114 4.14 -9.79 3.11
N ILE A 115 4.28 -9.16 4.28
CA ILE A 115 4.16 -9.85 5.57
C ILE A 115 2.75 -10.40 5.78
N THR A 116 1.72 -9.66 5.37
CA THR A 116 0.32 -10.10 5.51
C THR A 116 0.05 -11.35 4.67
N LEU A 117 0.63 -11.43 3.46
CA LEU A 117 0.57 -12.62 2.60
C LEU A 117 1.32 -13.82 3.20
N ILE A 118 2.52 -13.59 3.74
CA ILE A 118 3.29 -14.65 4.42
C ILE A 118 2.49 -15.19 5.60
N THR A 119 1.88 -14.31 6.39
CA THR A 119 1.05 -14.69 7.54
C THR A 119 -0.17 -15.52 7.10
N LEU A 120 -0.84 -15.12 6.01
CA LEU A 120 -1.95 -15.88 5.44
C LEU A 120 -1.51 -17.25 4.87
N ALA A 121 -0.32 -17.32 4.26
CA ALA A 121 0.22 -18.58 3.73
C ALA A 121 0.58 -19.55 4.85
N LEU A 122 1.19 -19.06 5.94
CA LEU A 122 1.49 -19.86 7.14
C LEU A 122 0.21 -20.38 7.80
N LYS A 123 -0.84 -19.55 7.94
CA LYS A 123 -2.13 -19.96 8.50
C LYS A 123 -2.85 -21.03 7.67
N LYS A 124 -2.63 -21.08 6.35
CA LYS A 124 -3.25 -22.09 5.46
C LYS A 124 -2.58 -23.47 5.56
N ASN A 125 -1.30 -23.52 5.91
CA ASN A 125 -0.51 -24.75 6.00
C ASN A 125 -0.48 -25.39 7.40
N SER A 126 -1.13 -24.76 8.38
CA SER A 126 -1.31 -25.28 9.74
C SER A 126 -2.73 -25.82 9.92
#